data_AF-A0A4R0J7A5-F1
#
_entry.id   AF-A0A4R0J7A5-F1
#
_cell.length_a   1.000
_cell.length_b   1.000
_cell.length_c   1.000
_cell.angle_alpha   90.00
_cell.angle_beta   90.00
_cell.angle_gamma   90.00
#
_symmetry.space_group_name_H-M   'P 1'
#
loop_
_entity.id
_entity.type
_entity.pdbx_description
1 polymer ?
#
loop_
_entity_poly.entity_id
_entity_poly.type
_entity_poly.pdbx_seq_one_letter_code
_entity_poly.pdbx_strand_id
1 'polypeptide(L)'
;MDVLSAAERVGFAKRDQTRFEGLDGKTDLRLPEDAEELLAYCGVHPADRDAMLAARPDPDRDPEWWAITAALAGEVERDLDLALPPTGFKGWPAVPGDASPVGLFAAAWALLANLQRVRELQAQRGVPEPVTVSTVAALGGVMQTHRHIFGCAGVGLMPLWSPPLRFRGTDYEIGRHAFTRTQLGMGDGVSGYVLSLHIPPSGRLDAQESEESVATAVESFKRWYPEEPIAGLVCHSWLLDPQLAEYLRPDSNIMRFQSRFDILPQLPSEDPAEGDRELMRLGLHLPVPEDQLTDEDLDNVPQDTTLQRAFVKHLRAGGHWYGRTGMLKTWS
;
A
#
# COMPACT_ATOMS: atom_id res chain seq x y z
N MET A 1 -11.38 -23.97 -11.26
CA MET A 1 -10.45 -24.55 -10.27
C MET A 1 -10.58 -23.74 -8.99
N ASP A 2 -10.39 -24.32 -7.80
CA ASP A 2 -10.30 -23.52 -6.57
C ASP A 2 -8.96 -22.79 -6.50
N VAL A 3 -8.94 -21.63 -5.82
CA VAL A 3 -7.77 -20.74 -5.78
C VAL A 3 -6.58 -21.33 -5.04
N LEU A 4 -6.82 -22.14 -4.00
CA LEU A 4 -5.73 -22.79 -3.24
C LEU A 4 -4.98 -23.79 -4.11
N SER A 5 -5.70 -24.65 -4.84
CA SER A 5 -5.10 -25.57 -5.80
C SER A 5 -4.36 -24.83 -6.93
N ALA A 6 -4.90 -23.69 -7.40
CA ALA A 6 -4.23 -22.87 -8.39
C ALA A 6 -2.91 -22.28 -7.83
N ALA A 7 -2.94 -21.72 -6.62
CA ALA A 7 -1.78 -21.16 -5.95
C ALA A 7 -0.68 -22.22 -5.70
N GLU A 8 -1.06 -23.43 -5.30
CA GLU A 8 -0.13 -24.55 -5.14
C GLU A 8 0.53 -24.92 -6.48
N ARG A 9 -0.24 -25.04 -7.56
CA ARG A 9 0.27 -25.43 -8.87
C ARG A 9 1.23 -24.43 -9.49
N VAL A 10 1.00 -23.14 -9.29
CA VAL A 10 1.90 -22.09 -9.80
C VAL A 10 3.08 -21.83 -8.89
N GLY A 11 3.19 -22.52 -7.75
CA GLY A 11 4.39 -22.55 -6.91
C GLY A 11 4.43 -21.55 -5.75
N PHE A 12 3.29 -21.01 -5.31
CA PHE A 12 3.29 -20.18 -4.09
C PHE A 12 3.80 -20.97 -2.89
N ALA A 13 4.65 -20.36 -2.07
CA ALA A 13 5.11 -20.97 -0.83
C ALA A 13 3.94 -21.19 0.13
N LYS A 14 4.02 -22.23 0.99
CA LYS A 14 2.96 -22.55 1.96
C LYS A 14 2.55 -21.36 2.82
N ARG A 15 3.51 -20.51 3.21
CA ARG A 15 3.25 -19.28 3.96
C ARG A 15 2.29 -18.36 3.22
N ASP A 16 2.49 -18.19 1.92
CA ASP A 16 1.74 -17.24 1.09
C ASP A 16 0.41 -17.83 0.61
N GLN A 17 0.31 -19.16 0.49
CA GLN A 17 -0.95 -19.86 0.21
C GLN A 17 -2.04 -19.54 1.24
N THR A 18 -1.68 -19.34 2.52
CA THR A 18 -2.62 -18.95 3.59
C THR A 18 -3.41 -17.68 3.28
N ARG A 19 -2.92 -16.83 2.35
CA ARG A 19 -3.61 -15.60 1.95
C ARG A 19 -4.83 -15.85 1.05
N PHE A 20 -4.88 -16.99 0.39
CA PHE A 20 -6.00 -17.39 -0.46
C PHE A 20 -7.05 -18.22 0.30
N GLU A 21 -6.80 -18.57 1.56
CA GLU A 21 -7.77 -19.27 2.41
C GLU A 21 -9.05 -18.43 2.56
N GLY A 22 -10.20 -19.05 2.31
CA GLY A 22 -11.51 -18.41 2.39
C GLY A 22 -11.84 -17.48 1.22
N LEU A 23 -10.95 -17.27 0.25
CA LEU A 23 -11.30 -16.61 -1.01
C LEU A 23 -12.03 -17.61 -1.93
N ASP A 24 -13.16 -17.17 -2.49
CA ASP A 24 -13.87 -17.96 -3.49
C ASP A 24 -13.25 -17.70 -4.87
N GLY A 25 -12.81 -18.77 -5.54
CA GLY A 25 -12.31 -18.72 -6.92
C GLY A 25 -13.41 -18.72 -7.98
N LYS A 26 -14.69 -18.70 -7.59
CA LYS A 26 -15.85 -18.77 -8.49
C LYS A 26 -16.45 -17.43 -8.90
N THR A 27 -15.77 -16.31 -8.60
CA THR A 27 -16.21 -15.00 -9.09
C THR A 27 -16.27 -15.00 -10.61
N ASP A 28 -17.37 -14.46 -11.17
CA ASP A 28 -17.52 -14.23 -12.62
C ASP A 28 -16.59 -13.08 -13.04
N LEU A 29 -15.30 -13.39 -13.20
CA LEU A 29 -14.28 -12.43 -13.58
C LEU A 29 -14.58 -11.90 -14.99
N ARG A 30 -14.79 -10.58 -15.07
CA ARG A 30 -14.94 -9.86 -16.34
C ARG A 30 -13.82 -8.85 -16.48
N LEU A 31 -12.89 -9.16 -17.38
CA LEU A 31 -11.82 -8.23 -17.73
C LEU A 31 -12.35 -7.17 -18.70
N PRO A 32 -12.02 -5.89 -18.51
CA PRO A 32 -12.52 -4.82 -19.36
C PRO A 32 -12.08 -4.98 -20.82
N GLU A 33 -12.95 -4.59 -21.75
CA GLU A 33 -12.65 -4.53 -23.19
C GLU A 33 -11.83 -3.28 -23.51
N ASP A 34 -12.09 -2.18 -22.80
CA ASP A 34 -11.43 -0.88 -22.86
C ASP A 34 -10.18 -0.78 -21.96
N ALA A 35 -9.50 -1.91 -21.72
CA ALA A 35 -8.38 -2.00 -20.79
C ALA A 35 -7.26 -0.99 -21.07
N GLU A 36 -6.98 -0.66 -22.33
CA GLU A 36 -5.94 0.31 -22.69
C GLU A 36 -6.23 1.72 -22.15
N GLU A 37 -7.49 2.17 -22.26
CA GLU A 37 -7.94 3.48 -21.78
C GLU A 37 -7.92 3.51 -20.24
N LEU A 38 -8.41 2.45 -19.62
CA LEU A 38 -8.42 2.30 -18.16
C LEU A 38 -7.01 2.27 -17.56
N LEU A 39 -6.05 1.63 -18.23
CA LEU A 39 -4.65 1.65 -17.81
C LEU A 39 -4.04 3.05 -17.95
N ALA A 40 -4.36 3.77 -19.02
CA ALA A 40 -3.93 5.16 -19.18
C ALA A 40 -4.54 6.06 -18.09
N TYR A 41 -5.81 5.85 -17.74
CA TYR A 41 -6.48 6.53 -16.63
C TYR A 41 -5.79 6.30 -15.28
N CYS A 42 -5.31 5.08 -15.04
CA CYS A 42 -4.49 4.72 -13.87
C CYS A 42 -3.02 5.21 -13.95
N GLY A 43 -2.68 6.07 -14.91
CA GLY A 43 -1.31 6.59 -15.04
C GLY A 43 -0.25 5.53 -15.37
N VAL A 44 -0.66 4.39 -15.94
CA VAL A 44 0.28 3.32 -16.30
C VAL A 44 1.14 3.76 -17.48
N HIS A 45 2.46 3.58 -17.35
CA HIS A 45 3.41 3.91 -18.41
C HIS A 45 3.13 3.08 -19.68
N PRO A 46 3.24 3.65 -20.91
CA PRO A 46 2.87 2.94 -22.14
C PRO A 46 3.53 1.56 -22.29
N ALA A 47 4.82 1.45 -21.97
CA ALA A 47 5.51 0.16 -22.05
C ALA A 47 5.07 -0.87 -20.99
N ASP A 48 4.48 -0.45 -19.85
CA ASP A 48 3.89 -1.37 -18.86
C ASP A 48 2.51 -1.81 -19.32
N ARG A 49 1.75 -0.88 -19.90
CA ARG A 49 0.44 -1.11 -20.49
C ARG A 49 0.52 -2.13 -21.62
N ASP A 50 1.43 -1.95 -22.57
CA ASP A 50 1.58 -2.86 -23.71
C ASP A 50 1.95 -4.29 -23.25
N ALA A 51 2.83 -4.39 -22.25
CA ALA A 51 3.22 -5.67 -21.66
C ALA A 51 2.05 -6.35 -20.94
N MET A 52 1.27 -5.60 -20.16
CA MET A 52 0.10 -6.11 -19.45
C MET A 52 -1.00 -6.59 -20.42
N LEU A 53 -1.26 -5.83 -21.50
CA LEU A 53 -2.22 -6.20 -22.54
C LEU A 53 -1.79 -7.48 -23.27
N ALA A 54 -0.50 -7.63 -23.57
CA ALA A 54 0.05 -8.85 -24.17
C ALA A 54 -0.04 -10.06 -23.23
N ALA A 55 -0.06 -9.84 -21.91
CA ALA A 55 -0.15 -10.84 -20.87
C ALA A 55 -1.56 -10.95 -20.24
N ARG A 56 -2.61 -10.71 -21.04
CA ARG A 56 -4.00 -10.87 -20.62
C ARG A 56 -4.29 -12.34 -20.26
N PRO A 57 -4.71 -12.66 -19.02
CA PRO A 57 -5.01 -14.03 -18.62
C PRO A 57 -6.20 -14.57 -19.41
N ASP A 58 -6.15 -15.86 -19.73
CA ASP A 58 -7.21 -16.59 -20.46
C ASP A 58 -7.65 -17.83 -19.66
N PRO A 59 -8.96 -18.09 -19.51
CA PRO A 59 -9.43 -19.18 -18.66
C PRO A 59 -9.07 -20.58 -19.17
N ASP A 60 -8.85 -20.75 -20.48
CA ASP A 60 -8.52 -22.04 -21.10
C ASP A 60 -6.99 -22.26 -21.15
N ARG A 61 -6.23 -21.20 -21.44
CA ARG A 61 -4.75 -21.28 -21.55
C ARG A 61 -4.04 -21.11 -20.21
N ASP A 62 -4.59 -20.30 -19.31
CA ASP A 62 -3.99 -19.90 -18.03
C ASP A 62 -4.94 -20.18 -16.85
N PRO A 63 -5.53 -21.39 -16.70
CA PRO A 63 -6.61 -21.65 -15.76
C PRO A 63 -6.24 -21.38 -14.29
N GLU A 64 -4.98 -21.60 -13.90
CA GLU A 64 -4.48 -21.27 -12.57
C GLU A 64 -4.45 -19.75 -12.32
N TRP A 65 -3.84 -18.99 -13.24
CA TRP A 65 -3.76 -17.53 -13.10
C TRP A 65 -5.11 -16.84 -13.26
N TRP A 66 -6.02 -17.41 -14.07
CA TRP A 66 -7.41 -16.97 -14.14
C TRP A 66 -8.11 -17.14 -12.78
N ALA A 67 -7.98 -18.31 -12.14
CA ALA A 67 -8.57 -18.56 -10.83
C ALA A 67 -8.03 -17.63 -9.75
N ILE A 68 -6.71 -17.36 -9.74
CA ILE A 68 -6.09 -16.41 -8.81
C ILE A 68 -6.59 -14.99 -9.08
N THR A 69 -6.58 -14.54 -10.34
CA THR A 69 -7.08 -13.22 -10.73
C THR A 69 -8.55 -13.04 -10.35
N ALA A 70 -9.39 -14.06 -10.56
CA ALA A 70 -10.80 -14.04 -10.22
C ALA A 70 -11.02 -13.94 -8.70
N ALA A 71 -10.26 -14.69 -7.91
CA ALA A 71 -10.34 -14.63 -6.44
C ALA A 71 -9.92 -13.25 -5.89
N LEU A 72 -8.84 -12.68 -6.42
CA LEU A 72 -8.40 -11.32 -6.04
C LEU A 72 -9.42 -10.25 -6.46
N ALA A 73 -9.99 -10.36 -7.66
CA ALA A 73 -11.03 -9.45 -8.12
C ALA A 73 -12.31 -9.57 -7.30
N GLY A 74 -12.68 -10.80 -6.91
CA GLY A 74 -13.82 -11.09 -6.05
C GLY A 74 -13.65 -10.55 -4.64
N GLU A 75 -12.45 -10.55 -4.08
CA GLU A 75 -12.16 -9.89 -2.81
C GLU A 75 -12.37 -8.38 -2.88
N VAL A 76 -11.87 -7.72 -3.94
CA VAL A 76 -12.08 -6.29 -4.16
C VAL A 76 -13.57 -5.96 -4.28
N GLU A 77 -14.31 -6.77 -5.03
CA GLU A 77 -15.76 -6.60 -5.21
C GLU A 77 -16.54 -6.83 -3.90
N ARG A 78 -16.20 -7.88 -3.15
CA ARG A 78 -16.84 -8.21 -1.86
C ARG A 78 -16.67 -7.09 -0.83
N ASP A 79 -15.48 -6.50 -0.79
CA ASP A 79 -15.11 -5.49 0.20
C ASP A 79 -15.25 -4.05 -0.35
N LEU A 80 -15.94 -3.90 -1.49
CA LEU A 80 -16.19 -2.60 -2.12
C LEU A 80 -16.94 -1.67 -1.15
N ASP A 81 -16.43 -0.45 -1.03
CA ASP A 81 -16.94 0.63 -0.19
C ASP A 81 -16.87 0.39 1.33
N LEU A 82 -16.23 -0.70 1.78
CA LEU A 82 -16.08 -0.96 3.21
C LEU A 82 -14.83 -0.27 3.78
N ALA A 83 -14.97 0.29 4.98
CA ALA A 83 -13.84 0.67 5.81
C ALA A 83 -13.03 -0.56 6.22
N LEU A 84 -11.73 -0.36 6.44
CA LEU A 84 -10.83 -1.40 6.86
C LEU A 84 -11.21 -1.92 8.26
N PRO A 85 -11.39 -3.25 8.47
CA PRO A 85 -11.75 -3.76 9.79
C PRO A 85 -10.62 -3.57 10.80
N PRO A 86 -10.90 -3.64 12.12
CA PRO A 86 -9.88 -3.48 13.15
C PRO A 86 -8.78 -4.55 13.11
N THR A 87 -9.06 -5.70 12.48
CA THR A 87 -8.10 -6.77 12.21
C THR A 87 -7.10 -6.42 11.10
N GLY A 88 -7.26 -5.28 10.44
CA GLY A 88 -6.38 -4.79 9.39
C GLY A 88 -6.59 -5.45 8.04
N PHE A 89 -5.63 -5.23 7.14
CA PHE A 89 -5.59 -5.83 5.81
C PHE A 89 -4.28 -6.59 5.62
N LYS A 90 -4.39 -7.85 5.21
CA LYS A 90 -3.25 -8.63 4.73
C LYS A 90 -3.08 -8.35 3.23
N GLY A 91 -1.97 -7.72 2.87
CA GLY A 91 -1.63 -7.44 1.47
C GLY A 91 -1.63 -8.69 0.60
N TRP A 92 -1.77 -8.49 -0.71
CA TRP A 92 -1.61 -9.58 -1.68
C TRP A 92 -0.15 -10.01 -1.75
N PRO A 93 0.12 -11.32 -1.77
CA PRO A 93 1.48 -11.82 -1.69
C PRO A 93 2.22 -11.59 -3.01
N ALA A 94 3.55 -11.56 -2.95
CA ALA A 94 4.34 -11.66 -4.15
C ALA A 94 4.11 -13.02 -4.83
N VAL A 95 4.11 -13.04 -6.16
CA VAL A 95 4.06 -14.26 -6.96
C VAL A 95 5.43 -14.97 -6.93
N PRO A 96 5.49 -16.27 -7.26
CA PRO A 96 6.76 -16.98 -7.41
C PRO A 96 7.70 -16.29 -8.40
N GLY A 97 9.00 -16.29 -8.12
CA GLY A 97 10.00 -15.54 -8.88
C GLY A 97 10.14 -15.97 -10.35
N ASP A 98 9.71 -17.18 -10.68
CA ASP A 98 9.66 -17.78 -12.01
C ASP A 98 8.26 -17.70 -12.66
N ALA A 99 7.35 -16.89 -12.10
CA ALA A 99 6.01 -16.71 -12.64
C ALA A 99 6.03 -16.21 -14.10
N SER A 100 5.04 -16.68 -14.87
CA SER A 100 4.83 -16.23 -16.25
C SER A 100 4.47 -14.73 -16.30
N PRO A 101 4.60 -14.07 -17.46
CA PRO A 101 4.10 -12.70 -17.62
C PRO A 101 2.64 -12.53 -17.18
N VAL A 102 1.79 -13.52 -17.43
CA VAL A 102 0.39 -13.51 -16.95
C VAL A 102 0.33 -13.45 -15.42
N GLY A 103 1.15 -14.25 -14.73
CA GLY A 103 1.26 -14.20 -13.27
C GLY A 103 1.75 -12.86 -12.73
N LEU A 104 2.74 -12.24 -13.40
CA LEU A 104 3.26 -10.93 -13.02
C LEU A 104 2.20 -9.81 -13.09
N PHE A 105 1.15 -9.98 -13.89
CA PHE A 105 0.05 -9.02 -14.04
C PHE A 105 -1.29 -9.49 -13.45
N ALA A 106 -1.37 -10.69 -12.85
CA ALA A 106 -2.62 -11.24 -12.32
C ALA A 106 -3.32 -10.28 -11.34
N ALA A 107 -2.58 -9.72 -10.39
CA ALA A 107 -3.11 -8.72 -9.47
C ALA A 107 -3.53 -7.41 -10.17
N ALA A 108 -2.79 -6.94 -11.18
CA ALA A 108 -3.15 -5.73 -11.93
C ALA A 108 -4.47 -5.91 -12.69
N TRP A 109 -4.68 -7.09 -13.30
CA TRP A 109 -5.95 -7.41 -13.96
C TRP A 109 -7.11 -7.51 -12.98
N ALA A 110 -6.88 -8.05 -11.76
CA ALA A 110 -7.89 -8.09 -10.72
C ALA A 110 -8.35 -6.70 -10.25
N LEU A 111 -7.42 -5.75 -10.14
CA LEU A 111 -7.71 -4.35 -9.83
C LEU A 111 -8.47 -3.69 -10.99
N LEU A 112 -7.98 -3.84 -12.22
CA LEU A 112 -8.59 -3.23 -13.40
C LEU A 112 -10.02 -3.72 -13.65
N ALA A 113 -10.31 -4.99 -13.35
CA ALA A 113 -11.66 -5.57 -13.43
C ALA A 113 -12.69 -4.87 -12.53
N ASN A 114 -12.25 -4.18 -11.48
CA ASN A 114 -13.12 -3.44 -10.55
C ASN A 114 -13.08 -1.92 -10.73
N LEU A 115 -12.17 -1.40 -11.57
CA LEU A 115 -11.97 0.05 -11.70
C LEU A 115 -13.26 0.80 -12.05
N GLN A 116 -14.07 0.28 -12.97
CA GLN A 116 -15.30 0.96 -13.36
C GLN A 116 -16.30 1.06 -12.20
N ARG A 117 -16.43 -0.01 -11.38
CA ARG A 117 -17.27 -0.01 -10.17
C ARG A 117 -16.78 1.01 -9.15
N VAL A 118 -15.46 1.13 -8.98
CA VAL A 118 -14.85 2.11 -8.08
C VAL A 118 -15.12 3.54 -8.54
N ARG A 119 -14.98 3.82 -9.84
CA ARG A 119 -15.27 5.14 -10.41
C ARG A 119 -16.74 5.53 -10.19
N GLU A 120 -17.66 4.59 -10.44
CA GLU A 120 -19.10 4.80 -10.21
C GLU A 120 -19.40 5.03 -8.73
N LEU A 121 -18.82 4.22 -7.84
CA LEU A 121 -18.93 4.39 -6.41
C LEU A 121 -18.46 5.78 -5.96
N GLN A 122 -17.25 6.16 -6.35
CA GLN A 122 -16.66 7.44 -5.95
C GLN A 122 -17.46 8.63 -6.50
N ALA A 123 -17.95 8.54 -7.73
CA ALA A 123 -18.85 9.54 -8.29
C ALA A 123 -20.17 9.65 -7.51
N GLN A 124 -20.78 8.52 -7.12
CA GLN A 124 -21.99 8.50 -6.29
C GLN A 124 -21.76 9.10 -4.89
N ARG A 125 -20.58 8.89 -4.31
CA ARG A 125 -20.13 9.47 -3.04
C ARG A 125 -19.78 10.97 -3.16
N GLY A 126 -19.74 11.52 -4.38
CA GLY A 126 -19.39 12.91 -4.65
C GLY A 126 -17.89 13.21 -4.53
N VAL A 127 -17.05 12.19 -4.71
CA VAL A 127 -15.59 12.33 -4.79
C VAL A 127 -15.23 13.05 -6.09
N PRO A 128 -14.44 14.13 -6.05
CA PRO A 128 -13.99 14.81 -7.26
C PRO A 128 -13.11 13.91 -8.12
N GLU A 129 -13.32 13.95 -9.44
CA GLU A 129 -12.57 13.15 -10.41
C GLU A 129 -11.04 13.22 -10.25
N PRO A 130 -10.41 14.38 -9.96
CA PRO A 130 -8.96 14.42 -9.72
C PRO A 130 -8.50 13.57 -8.54
N VAL A 131 -9.35 13.40 -7.49
CA VAL A 131 -9.06 12.53 -6.35
C VAL A 131 -9.21 11.06 -6.74
N THR A 132 -10.20 10.73 -7.58
CA THR A 132 -10.33 9.38 -8.15
C THR A 132 -9.07 9.01 -8.93
N VAL A 133 -8.65 9.89 -9.84
CA VAL A 133 -7.46 9.69 -10.68
C VAL A 133 -6.19 9.54 -9.83
N SER A 134 -5.93 10.44 -8.87
CA SER A 134 -4.75 10.34 -7.99
C SER A 134 -4.77 9.04 -7.18
N THR A 135 -5.94 8.63 -6.71
CA THR A 135 -6.10 7.41 -5.94
C THR A 135 -5.76 6.19 -6.78
N VAL A 136 -6.35 6.02 -7.96
CA VAL A 136 -6.12 4.82 -8.79
C VAL A 136 -4.78 4.84 -9.54
N ALA A 137 -4.09 5.99 -9.60
CA ALA A 137 -2.74 6.10 -10.12
C ALA A 137 -1.70 5.26 -9.35
N ALA A 138 -2.07 4.75 -8.17
CA ALA A 138 -1.29 3.73 -7.45
C ALA A 138 -0.92 2.52 -8.31
N LEU A 139 -1.76 2.12 -9.27
CA LEU A 139 -1.44 1.03 -10.18
C LEU A 139 -0.24 1.39 -11.08
N GLY A 140 -0.24 2.58 -11.70
CA GLY A 140 0.90 3.06 -12.48
C GLY A 140 2.18 3.19 -11.64
N GLY A 141 2.05 3.73 -10.42
CA GLY A 141 3.17 3.89 -9.49
C GLY A 141 3.81 2.56 -9.07
N VAL A 142 3.01 1.53 -8.78
CA VAL A 142 3.55 0.22 -8.40
C VAL A 142 4.16 -0.53 -9.58
N MET A 143 3.60 -0.39 -10.79
CA MET A 143 4.19 -0.97 -12.02
C MET A 143 5.54 -0.34 -12.34
N GLN A 144 5.65 1.00 -12.21
CA GLN A 144 6.92 1.70 -12.38
C GLN A 144 7.96 1.24 -11.34
N THR A 145 7.56 1.12 -10.08
CA THR A 145 8.43 0.65 -8.99
C THR A 145 8.92 -0.78 -9.25
N HIS A 146 8.01 -1.68 -9.63
CA HIS A 146 8.35 -3.06 -9.97
C HIS A 146 9.38 -3.12 -11.11
N ARG A 147 9.15 -2.36 -12.19
CA ARG A 147 10.09 -2.27 -13.31
C ARG A 147 11.45 -1.75 -12.89
N HIS A 148 11.48 -0.74 -12.03
CA HIS A 148 12.73 -0.16 -11.54
C HIS A 148 13.54 -1.16 -10.68
N ILE A 149 12.86 -1.86 -9.77
CA ILE A 149 13.51 -2.79 -8.82
C ILE A 149 13.91 -4.11 -9.49
N PHE A 150 13.03 -4.69 -10.31
CA PHE A 150 13.22 -6.05 -10.86
C PHE A 150 13.67 -6.07 -12.32
N GLY A 151 13.71 -4.92 -12.99
CA GLY A 151 14.13 -4.81 -14.39
C GLY A 151 13.11 -5.34 -15.41
N CYS A 152 11.90 -5.70 -14.97
CA CYS A 152 10.84 -6.24 -15.83
C CYS A 152 9.46 -5.63 -15.52
N ALA A 153 8.58 -5.59 -16.52
CA ALA A 153 7.20 -5.10 -16.35
C ALA A 153 6.38 -6.09 -15.51
N GLY A 154 5.55 -5.58 -14.60
CA GLY A 154 4.75 -6.41 -13.71
C GLY A 154 4.30 -5.64 -12.47
N VAL A 155 3.58 -6.34 -11.60
CA VAL A 155 3.31 -5.93 -10.21
C VAL A 155 3.57 -7.08 -9.22
N GLY A 156 3.82 -8.28 -9.73
CA GLY A 156 3.73 -9.52 -8.96
C GLY A 156 4.93 -9.81 -8.05
N LEU A 157 6.14 -9.31 -8.31
CA LEU A 157 7.33 -9.67 -7.52
C LEU A 157 7.45 -8.91 -6.20
N MET A 158 6.45 -8.09 -5.87
CA MET A 158 6.37 -7.38 -4.60
C MET A 158 4.96 -7.54 -3.99
N PRO A 159 4.83 -7.59 -2.65
CA PRO A 159 3.53 -7.59 -2.02
C PRO A 159 2.76 -6.30 -2.33
N LEU A 160 1.45 -6.41 -2.52
CA LEU A 160 0.57 -5.27 -2.80
C LEU A 160 -0.36 -5.00 -1.62
N TRP A 161 -0.08 -3.91 -0.90
CA TRP A 161 -0.91 -3.48 0.23
C TRP A 161 -1.89 -2.36 -0.15
N SER A 162 -1.42 -1.25 -0.72
CA SER A 162 -2.27 -0.08 -1.01
C SER A 162 -3.19 -0.23 -2.22
N PRO A 163 -2.77 -0.75 -3.40
CA PRO A 163 -3.64 -0.80 -4.56
C PRO A 163 -4.99 -1.52 -4.32
N PRO A 164 -5.06 -2.69 -3.65
CA PRO A 164 -6.35 -3.32 -3.34
C PRO A 164 -7.29 -2.43 -2.50
N LEU A 165 -6.77 -1.63 -1.57
CA LEU A 165 -7.57 -0.71 -0.74
C LEU A 165 -8.10 0.48 -1.55
N ARG A 166 -7.30 0.97 -2.49
CA ARG A 166 -7.66 2.08 -3.39
C ARG A 166 -8.72 1.68 -4.41
N PHE A 167 -8.58 0.47 -4.96
CA PHE A 167 -9.53 -0.12 -5.91
C PHE A 167 -10.76 -0.74 -5.26
N ARG A 168 -10.99 -0.49 -3.96
CA ARG A 168 -12.27 -0.81 -3.30
C ARG A 168 -12.88 0.37 -2.55
N GLY A 169 -12.35 1.58 -2.73
CA GLY A 169 -12.87 2.79 -2.07
C GLY A 169 -12.58 2.87 -0.57
N THR A 170 -11.58 2.14 -0.05
CA THR A 170 -11.14 2.25 1.35
C THR A 170 -10.07 3.32 1.54
N ASP A 171 -9.14 3.45 0.59
CA ASP A 171 -7.98 4.37 0.62
C ASP A 171 -8.08 5.44 -0.48
N TYR A 172 -7.74 6.68 -0.15
CA TYR A 172 -7.83 7.85 -1.04
C TYR A 172 -6.57 8.70 -0.98
N GLU A 173 -6.09 9.18 -2.13
CA GLU A 173 -4.96 10.12 -2.21
C GLU A 173 -5.46 11.57 -2.32
N ILE A 174 -5.20 12.37 -1.28
CA ILE A 174 -5.70 13.74 -1.15
C ILE A 174 -4.53 14.66 -0.85
N GLY A 175 -4.05 15.42 -1.83
CA GLY A 175 -2.91 16.32 -1.66
C GLY A 175 -1.62 15.54 -1.38
N ARG A 176 -0.92 15.86 -0.28
CA ARG A 176 0.36 15.24 0.07
C ARG A 176 0.25 13.84 0.66
N HIS A 177 -0.91 13.43 1.16
CA HIS A 177 -1.09 12.18 1.90
C HIS A 177 -2.12 11.26 1.24
N ALA A 178 -2.09 10.00 1.66
CA ALA A 178 -3.18 9.06 1.43
C ALA A 178 -3.87 8.73 2.76
N PHE A 179 -5.15 8.39 2.70
CA PHE A 179 -6.03 8.21 3.86
C PHE A 179 -6.88 6.96 3.71
N THR A 180 -6.66 5.99 4.59
CA THR A 180 -7.44 4.76 4.66
C THR A 180 -8.54 4.88 5.73
N ARG A 181 -9.80 4.75 5.32
CA ARG A 181 -10.94 4.62 6.25
C ARG A 181 -10.78 3.34 7.05
N THR A 182 -10.66 3.45 8.37
CA THR A 182 -10.34 2.32 9.24
C THR A 182 -11.31 2.28 10.42
N GLN A 183 -11.85 1.10 10.72
CA GLN A 183 -12.63 0.85 11.91
C GLN A 183 -11.71 0.79 13.12
N LEU A 184 -12.05 1.58 14.15
CA LEU A 184 -11.45 1.47 15.47
C LEU A 184 -12.13 0.31 16.20
N GLY A 185 -11.37 -0.73 16.55
CA GLY A 185 -11.87 -1.85 17.35
C GLY A 185 -11.47 -1.72 18.82
N MET A 186 -12.38 -2.12 19.69
CA MET A 186 -12.15 -2.37 21.11
C MET A 186 -12.54 -3.82 21.42
N GLY A 187 -12.33 -4.29 22.65
CA GLY A 187 -12.52 -5.70 23.03
C GLY A 187 -13.87 -6.32 22.64
N ASP A 188 -14.93 -5.50 22.55
CA ASP A 188 -16.30 -5.95 22.23
C ASP A 188 -16.76 -5.63 20.79
N GLY A 189 -15.88 -5.08 19.94
CA GLY A 189 -16.19 -4.78 18.53
C GLY A 189 -15.80 -3.37 18.08
N VAL A 190 -16.41 -2.91 16.99
CA VAL A 190 -16.14 -1.59 16.38
C VAL A 190 -16.68 -0.48 17.29
N SER A 191 -15.81 0.47 17.65
CA SER A 191 -16.10 1.60 18.55
C SER A 191 -16.06 2.97 17.85
N GLY A 192 -15.65 3.03 16.58
CA GLY A 192 -15.61 4.25 15.80
C GLY A 192 -14.82 4.08 14.49
N TYR A 193 -14.53 5.19 13.83
CA TYR A 193 -13.74 5.22 12.62
C TYR A 193 -12.55 6.16 12.78
N VAL A 194 -11.41 5.83 12.18
CA VAL A 194 -10.24 6.68 12.10
C VAL A 194 -9.79 6.75 10.64
N LEU A 195 -9.12 7.85 10.28
CA LEU A 195 -8.37 7.88 9.03
C LEU A 195 -6.92 7.51 9.32
N SER A 196 -6.47 6.40 8.74
CA SER A 196 -5.06 6.04 8.74
C SER A 196 -4.33 6.86 7.68
N LEU A 197 -3.45 7.75 8.09
CA LEU A 197 -2.66 8.64 7.26
C LEU A 197 -1.39 7.94 6.79
N HIS A 198 -1.18 7.94 5.48
CA HIS A 198 -0.01 7.39 4.80
C HIS A 198 0.74 8.49 4.04
N ILE A 199 2.06 8.33 3.91
CA ILE A 199 2.94 9.28 3.22
C ILE A 199 3.43 8.62 1.94
N PRO A 200 2.83 8.92 0.76
CA PRO A 200 3.37 8.47 -0.51
C PRO A 200 4.81 8.97 -0.72
N PRO A 201 5.67 8.18 -1.40
CA PRO A 201 7.06 8.54 -1.68
C PRO A 201 7.17 9.56 -2.83
N SER A 202 6.33 10.59 -2.83
CA SER A 202 6.26 11.62 -3.85
C SER A 202 6.68 12.97 -3.27
N GLY A 203 7.76 13.54 -3.82
CA GLY A 203 8.22 14.87 -3.45
C GLY A 203 8.58 15.04 -1.96
N ARG A 204 8.79 16.29 -1.56
CA ARG A 204 9.15 16.63 -0.18
C ARG A 204 7.93 16.50 0.72
N LEU A 205 8.13 16.13 1.99
CA LEU A 205 7.08 16.21 3.01
C LEU A 205 6.95 17.66 3.48
N ASP A 206 6.45 18.55 2.62
CA ASP A 206 6.27 19.95 2.98
C ASP A 206 5.21 20.08 4.08
N ALA A 207 5.43 21.00 5.03
CA ALA A 207 4.57 21.15 6.19
C ALA A 207 3.19 21.70 5.81
N GLN A 208 3.16 22.70 4.92
CA GLN A 208 1.92 23.35 4.51
C GLN A 208 1.08 22.40 3.64
N GLU A 209 1.68 21.76 2.64
CA GLU A 209 0.97 20.77 1.79
C GLU A 209 0.42 19.61 2.62
N SER A 210 1.16 19.20 3.66
CA SER A 210 0.74 18.17 4.60
C SER A 210 -0.43 18.60 5.49
N GLU A 211 -0.45 19.86 5.95
CA GLU A 211 -1.55 20.41 6.74
C GLU A 211 -2.82 20.59 5.91
N GLU A 212 -2.69 21.15 4.70
CA GLU A 212 -3.78 21.33 3.75
C GLU A 212 -4.40 20.00 3.32
N SER A 213 -3.55 18.99 3.09
CA SER A 213 -3.97 17.62 2.79
C SER A 213 -4.83 17.03 3.90
N VAL A 214 -4.41 17.16 5.16
CA VAL A 214 -5.18 16.69 6.33
C VAL A 214 -6.51 17.43 6.45
N ALA A 215 -6.51 18.76 6.38
CA ALA A 215 -7.72 19.56 6.51
C ALA A 215 -8.74 19.22 5.40
N THR A 216 -8.25 19.06 4.17
CA THR A 216 -9.08 18.66 3.02
C THR A 216 -9.67 17.27 3.22
N ALA A 217 -8.88 16.31 3.71
CA ALA A 217 -9.37 14.97 3.97
C ALA A 217 -10.49 14.98 5.01
N VAL A 218 -10.30 15.66 6.14
CA VAL A 218 -11.31 15.73 7.22
C VAL A 218 -12.65 16.26 6.71
N GLU A 219 -12.65 17.36 5.97
CA GLU A 219 -13.89 17.92 5.40
C GLU A 219 -14.51 17.03 4.32
N SER A 220 -13.66 16.39 3.51
CA SER A 220 -14.09 15.51 2.43
C SER A 220 -14.78 14.25 2.96
N PHE A 221 -14.18 13.57 3.93
CA PHE A 221 -14.75 12.34 4.50
C PHE A 221 -16.03 12.60 5.30
N LYS A 222 -16.19 13.76 5.96
CA LYS A 222 -17.48 14.18 6.55
C LYS A 222 -18.61 14.23 5.51
N ARG A 223 -18.28 14.53 4.25
CA ARG A 223 -19.24 14.64 3.15
C ARG A 223 -19.44 13.32 2.40
N TRP A 224 -18.37 12.59 2.11
CA TRP A 224 -18.41 11.36 1.33
C TRP A 224 -18.91 10.17 2.15
N TYR A 225 -18.57 10.14 3.45
CA TYR A 225 -18.87 9.07 4.40
C TYR A 225 -19.45 9.62 5.71
N PRO A 226 -20.59 10.36 5.68
CA PRO A 226 -21.21 10.90 6.89
C PRO A 226 -21.62 9.82 7.91
N GLU A 227 -21.80 8.58 7.46
CA GLU A 227 -22.08 7.41 8.30
C GLU A 227 -20.84 6.87 9.05
N GLU A 228 -19.64 7.36 8.72
CA GLU A 228 -18.37 6.97 9.35
C GLU A 228 -17.73 8.17 10.08
N PRO A 229 -18.33 8.64 11.19
CA PRO A 229 -17.81 9.79 11.91
C PRO A 229 -16.39 9.51 12.42
N ILE A 230 -15.44 10.32 11.94
CA ILE A 230 -14.03 10.20 12.28
C ILE A 230 -13.82 10.56 13.75
N ALA A 231 -13.20 9.65 14.50
CA ALA A 231 -12.79 9.81 15.88
C ALA A 231 -11.31 10.24 16.02
N GLY A 232 -10.52 10.13 14.95
CA GLY A 232 -9.12 10.55 14.94
C GLY A 232 -8.40 10.29 13.63
N LEU A 233 -7.20 10.85 13.51
CA LEU A 233 -6.23 10.50 12.47
C LEU A 233 -5.04 9.79 13.12
N VAL A 234 -4.68 8.66 12.55
CA VAL A 234 -3.60 7.79 13.05
C VAL A 234 -2.56 7.63 11.95
N CYS A 235 -1.28 7.64 12.30
CA CYS A 235 -0.22 7.28 11.38
C CYS A 235 0.68 6.23 12.04
N HIS A 236 1.03 5.18 11.29
CA HIS A 236 2.07 4.23 11.68
C HIS A 236 3.19 4.33 10.67
N SER A 237 4.39 4.72 11.12
CA SER A 237 5.54 4.91 10.24
C SER A 237 6.84 5.00 11.03
N TRP A 238 7.94 4.57 10.40
CA TRP A 238 9.30 4.88 10.84
C TRP A 238 9.54 6.39 11.04
N LEU A 239 8.83 7.26 10.30
CA LEU A 239 8.91 8.73 10.43
C LEU A 239 8.54 9.21 11.84
N LEU A 240 7.78 8.40 12.59
CA LEU A 240 7.35 8.69 13.95
C LEU A 240 8.28 8.12 15.02
N ASP A 241 9.46 7.58 14.65
CA ASP A 241 10.46 7.16 15.62
C ASP A 241 11.13 8.37 16.30
N PRO A 242 10.95 8.58 17.62
CA PRO A 242 11.61 9.67 18.33
C PRO A 242 13.14 9.62 18.27
N GLN A 243 13.74 8.45 18.03
CA GLN A 243 15.20 8.29 17.90
C GLN A 243 15.79 9.13 16.76
N LEU A 244 14.97 9.48 15.76
CA LEU A 244 15.39 10.35 14.65
C LEU A 244 15.85 11.73 15.11
N ALA A 245 15.36 12.22 16.26
CA ALA A 245 15.73 13.51 16.83
C ALA A 245 17.22 13.59 17.25
N GLU A 246 17.89 12.46 17.46
CA GLU A 246 19.33 12.42 17.77
C GLU A 246 20.20 12.72 16.55
N TYR A 247 19.65 12.60 15.33
CA TYR A 247 20.39 12.69 14.07
C TYR A 247 19.90 13.81 13.16
N LEU A 248 18.59 14.09 13.17
CA LEU A 248 17.96 15.07 12.30
C LEU A 248 17.88 16.44 12.95
N ARG A 249 17.96 17.49 12.13
CA ARG A 249 17.75 18.85 12.62
C ARG A 249 16.27 19.05 13.03
N PRO A 250 15.99 19.83 14.09
CA PRO A 250 14.62 20.11 14.52
C PRO A 250 13.73 20.76 13.45
N ASP A 251 14.33 21.49 12.52
CA ASP A 251 13.63 22.17 11.42
C ASP A 251 13.47 21.31 10.15
N SER A 252 13.93 20.06 10.16
CA SER A 252 13.72 19.13 9.05
C SER A 252 12.25 18.76 8.89
N ASN A 253 11.84 18.45 7.67
CA ASN A 253 10.47 18.10 7.33
C ASN A 253 9.94 16.91 8.15
N ILE A 254 10.78 15.89 8.39
CA ILE A 254 10.43 14.72 9.20
C ILE A 254 10.14 15.13 10.65
N MET A 255 11.02 15.94 11.26
CA MET A 255 10.82 16.39 12.65
C MET A 255 9.59 17.29 12.79
N ARG A 256 9.33 18.17 11.82
CA ARG A 256 8.11 18.99 11.80
C ARG A 256 6.86 18.13 11.70
N PHE A 257 6.83 17.16 10.80
CA PHE A 257 5.73 16.22 10.66
C PHE A 257 5.50 15.42 11.96
N GLN A 258 6.56 14.82 12.51
CA GLN A 258 6.52 14.03 13.74
C GLN A 258 5.96 14.84 14.93
N SER A 259 6.34 16.12 15.05
CA SER A 259 5.92 16.98 16.17
C SER A 259 4.40 17.20 16.27
N ARG A 260 3.65 16.93 15.19
CA ARG A 260 2.20 17.05 15.14
C ARG A 260 1.46 15.87 15.79
N PHE A 261 2.16 14.80 16.14
CA PHE A 261 1.57 13.57 16.68
C PHE A 261 1.85 13.41 18.18
N ASP A 262 0.87 12.86 18.88
CA ASP A 262 1.06 12.20 20.17
C ASP A 262 1.43 10.74 19.89
N ILE A 263 2.70 10.40 20.11
CA ILE A 263 3.24 9.08 19.81
C ILE A 263 2.84 8.11 20.93
N LEU A 264 2.23 6.99 20.56
CA LEU A 264 1.80 5.97 21.51
C LEU A 264 2.99 5.24 22.13
N PRO A 265 2.83 4.64 23.33
CA PRO A 265 3.84 3.78 23.93
C PRO A 265 4.25 2.67 22.96
N GLN A 266 5.57 2.45 22.86
CA GLN A 266 6.09 1.35 22.07
C GLN A 266 5.78 0.03 22.79
N LEU A 267 5.19 -0.91 22.05
CA LEU A 267 5.08 -2.29 22.50
C LEU A 267 6.31 -3.09 22.06
N PRO A 268 6.66 -4.17 22.76
CA PRO A 268 7.69 -5.09 22.29
C PRO A 268 7.36 -5.58 20.88
N SER A 269 8.34 -5.50 19.97
CA SER A 269 8.22 -6.12 18.65
C SER A 269 8.61 -7.59 18.76
N GLU A 270 7.88 -8.46 18.05
CA GLU A 270 8.29 -9.85 17.86
C GLU A 270 9.58 -9.94 17.02
N ASP A 271 9.75 -8.99 16.10
CA ASP A 271 10.96 -8.82 15.29
C ASP A 271 11.49 -7.38 15.41
N PRO A 272 12.54 -7.15 16.22
CA PRO A 272 13.17 -5.84 16.36
C PRO A 272 13.74 -5.27 15.06
N ALA A 273 14.10 -6.10 14.08
CA ALA A 273 14.71 -5.67 12.82
C ALA A 273 13.67 -5.23 11.77
N GLU A 274 12.37 -5.39 12.03
CA GLU A 274 11.35 -5.01 11.05
C GLU A 274 11.35 -3.51 10.76
N GLY A 275 11.56 -2.66 11.77
CA GLY A 275 11.65 -1.22 11.55
C GLY A 275 12.90 -0.80 10.78
N ASP A 276 14.00 -1.56 10.89
CA ASP A 276 15.21 -1.33 10.09
C ASP A 276 14.95 -1.60 8.61
N ARG A 277 14.29 -2.74 8.34
CA ARG A 277 13.87 -3.15 7.00
C ARG A 277 12.85 -2.17 6.40
N GLU A 278 11.89 -1.70 7.20
CA GLU A 278 10.91 -0.71 6.78
C GLU A 278 11.59 0.62 6.40
N LEU A 279 12.49 1.14 7.25
CA LEU A 279 13.22 2.37 6.99
C LEU A 279 14.12 2.27 5.76
N MET A 280 14.80 1.13 5.57
CA MET A 280 15.62 0.87 4.38
C MET A 280 14.77 0.85 3.10
N ARG A 281 13.62 0.16 3.13
CA ARG A 281 12.71 0.02 1.98
C ARG A 281 12.01 1.34 1.63
N LEU A 282 11.43 1.99 2.63
CA LEU A 282 10.51 3.12 2.43
C LEU A 282 11.20 4.49 2.58
N GLY A 283 12.22 4.58 3.41
CA GLY A 283 12.96 5.83 3.63
C GLY A 283 14.18 5.98 2.75
N LEU A 284 14.92 4.90 2.50
CA LEU A 284 16.13 4.91 1.68
C LEU A 284 15.89 4.44 0.24
N HIS A 285 14.75 3.79 -0.02
CA HIS A 285 14.41 3.18 -1.31
C HIS A 285 15.46 2.18 -1.80
N LEU A 286 15.99 1.38 -0.87
CA LEU A 286 16.96 0.33 -1.18
C LEU A 286 16.31 -1.06 -1.12
N PRO A 287 16.82 -2.03 -1.91
CA PRO A 287 16.48 -3.44 -1.74
C PRO A 287 16.78 -3.89 -0.31
N VAL A 288 15.92 -4.74 0.24
CA VAL A 288 16.06 -5.21 1.62
C VAL A 288 16.25 -6.72 1.62
N PRO A 289 17.28 -7.26 2.28
CA PRO A 289 17.46 -8.70 2.42
C PRO A 289 16.34 -9.32 3.27
N GLU A 290 16.11 -10.63 3.10
CA GLU A 290 15.08 -11.33 3.88
C GLU A 290 15.47 -11.48 5.36
N ASP A 291 16.77 -11.58 5.64
CA ASP A 291 17.33 -11.76 6.97
C ASP A 291 17.65 -10.42 7.66
N GLN A 292 18.33 -10.48 8.81
CA GLN A 292 18.86 -9.29 9.47
C GLN A 292 19.92 -8.59 8.61
N LEU A 293 19.94 -7.26 8.67
CA LEU A 293 20.95 -6.46 7.97
C LEU A 293 22.34 -6.77 8.53
N THR A 294 23.27 -7.07 7.63
CA THR A 294 24.68 -7.34 7.91
C THR A 294 25.53 -6.08 7.77
N ASP A 295 26.76 -6.11 8.25
CA ASP A 295 27.71 -5.01 8.03
C ASP A 295 27.96 -4.73 6.54
N GLU A 296 27.93 -5.77 5.70
CA GLU A 296 28.06 -5.65 4.24
C GLU A 296 26.85 -4.91 3.63
N ASP A 297 25.64 -5.19 4.10
CA ASP A 297 24.45 -4.44 3.68
C ASP A 297 24.58 -2.96 4.03
N LEU A 298 25.10 -2.66 5.23
CA LEU A 298 25.31 -1.28 5.69
C LEU A 298 26.41 -0.55 4.91
N ASP A 299 27.46 -1.25 4.47
CA ASP A 299 28.52 -0.68 3.62
C ASP A 299 27.99 -0.23 2.26
N ASN A 300 26.91 -0.84 1.77
CA ASN A 300 26.28 -0.52 0.50
C ASN A 300 25.28 0.64 0.58
N VAL A 301 24.94 1.13 1.78
CA VAL A 301 24.02 2.27 1.94
C VAL A 301 24.73 3.58 1.54
N PRO A 302 24.23 4.34 0.54
CA PRO A 302 24.84 5.61 0.13
C PRO A 302 24.91 6.59 1.30
N GLN A 303 25.92 7.46 1.37
CA GLN A 303 26.14 8.33 2.53
C GLN A 303 25.85 9.83 2.25
N ASP A 304 25.07 10.12 1.20
CA ASP A 304 24.87 11.48 0.68
C ASP A 304 23.98 12.34 1.59
N THR A 305 22.97 11.72 2.21
CA THR A 305 21.99 12.41 3.05
C THR A 305 22.22 12.17 4.54
N THR A 306 21.71 13.08 5.39
CA THR A 306 21.78 12.90 6.84
C THR A 306 21.02 11.66 7.29
N LEU A 307 19.88 11.34 6.67
CA LEU A 307 19.09 10.16 7.01
C LEU A 307 19.86 8.87 6.73
N GLN A 308 20.52 8.76 5.58
CA GLN A 308 21.33 7.58 5.27
C GLN A 308 22.50 7.39 6.25
N ARG A 309 23.22 8.47 6.59
CA ARG A 309 24.30 8.42 7.58
C ARG A 309 23.78 8.05 8.97
N ALA A 310 22.60 8.57 9.34
CA ALA A 310 21.93 8.26 10.60
C ALA A 310 21.57 6.77 10.68
N PHE A 311 20.98 6.22 9.61
CA PHE A 311 20.61 4.82 9.50
C PHE A 311 21.79 3.90 9.81
N VAL A 312 22.89 4.04 9.06
CA VAL A 312 24.09 3.21 9.23
C VAL A 312 24.72 3.41 10.61
N LYS A 313 24.82 4.66 11.09
CA LYS A 313 25.43 4.95 12.39
C LYS A 313 24.65 4.31 13.54
N HIS A 314 23.31 4.36 13.49
CA HIS A 314 22.45 3.83 14.55
C HIS A 314 22.55 2.30 14.62
N LEU A 315 22.48 1.62 13.48
CA LEU A 315 22.59 0.15 13.41
C LEU A 315 23.98 -0.34 13.86
N ARG A 316 25.06 0.34 13.45
CA ARG A 316 26.43 0.01 13.91
C ARG A 316 26.64 0.22 15.41
N ALA A 317 25.83 1.06 16.04
CA ALA A 317 25.85 1.23 17.49
C ALA A 317 25.04 0.15 18.23
N GLY A 318 24.46 -0.82 17.50
CA GLY A 318 23.58 -1.86 18.06
C GLY A 318 22.16 -1.37 18.34
N GLY A 319 21.77 -0.21 17.81
CA GLY A 319 20.39 0.28 17.87
C GLY A 319 19.51 -0.35 16.79
N HIS A 320 18.20 -0.15 16.91
CA HIS A 320 17.19 -0.54 15.93
C HIS A 320 16.22 0.61 15.73
N TRP A 321 15.76 0.79 14.50
CA TRP A 321 14.69 1.70 14.14
C TRP A 321 13.33 1.03 14.32
N TYR A 322 12.31 1.84 14.61
CA TYR A 322 10.98 1.31 14.90
C TYR A 322 9.88 2.02 14.10
N GLY A 323 8.97 1.24 13.54
CA GLY A 323 7.66 1.73 13.14
C GLY A 323 6.89 2.19 14.38
N ARG A 324 6.48 3.45 14.44
CA ARG A 324 5.76 4.01 15.59
C ARG A 324 4.37 4.49 15.17
N THR A 325 3.41 4.28 16.06
CA THR A 325 2.04 4.78 15.91
C THR A 325 1.87 6.10 16.65
N GLY A 326 1.32 7.10 15.97
CA GLY A 326 0.93 8.37 16.60
C GLY A 326 -0.48 8.77 16.22
N MET A 327 -1.16 9.46 17.15
CA MET A 327 -2.43 10.14 16.89
C MET A 327 -2.17 11.61 16.61
N LEU A 328 -2.80 12.16 15.58
CA LEU A 328 -2.61 13.57 15.23
C LEU A 328 -3.25 14.47 16.31
N LYS A 329 -2.48 15.39 16.89
CA LYS A 329 -2.89 16.25 18.03
C LYS A 329 -4.10 17.13 17.73
N THR A 330 -4.16 17.69 16.53
CA THR A 330 -5.22 18.62 16.12
C THR A 330 -5.49 18.45 14.63
N TRP A 331 -6.77 18.31 14.29
CA TRP A 331 -7.22 18.01 12.93
C TRP A 331 -8.67 18.46 12.65
N SER A 332 -9.39 18.89 13.69
CA SER A 332 -10.75 19.41 13.63
C SER A 332 -10.80 20.89 13.27
#